data_AF-U4VA57-F1
#
_entry.id   AF-U4VA57-F1
#
_cell.length_a   1.000
_cell.length_b   1.000
_cell.length_c   1.000
_cell.angle_alpha   90.00
_cell.angle_beta   90.00
_cell.angle_gamma   90.00
#
_symmetry.space_group_name_H-M   'P 1'
#
loop_
_entity.id
_entity.type
_entity.pdbx_description
1 polymer ?
#
loop_
_entity_poly.entity_id
_entity_poly.type
_entity_poly.pdbx_seq_one_letter_code
_entity_poly.pdbx_strand_id
1 'polypeptide(L)'
;MAKTIKSKPGTSSPIADINQPVGHIADETAVEAVAEHAPADTTSPVVEAWSTLKVAMIDDAMHPPRLDRLNEKEAGDIGKLLTTDPEVIEELATHGCPPDATADRRLLLIAENDLPFVALAKITSVSSEAQRMIEEHRTFLKLKTTLEEEVGELSIIDPYEPIPPNLSDCQLVLLDYYLDGSTNGGDRAVAVANTIRAQENRPDDQQIVLMSSIETVRDLRVQFRNDTDLTGSAFAFIGKRDLNEKWKVKAHLGMLERARPYAPAFSRYREKLEEALTQAKRGLLSLVDDLDIGDYAFLQGRALMKDGHPLGDYMFWLLSSQFTALAFEQGGPMRERQRELDALEFDGEPVAPTEPSTVVANMLHSALMSRDVGPLGPHPRRGRKRQIWPFPTCATG
;
A
#
# COMPACT_ATOMS: atom_id res chain seq x y z
N MET A 1 -33.83 18.26 39.76
CA MET A 1 -32.79 18.13 40.81
C MET A 1 -31.44 18.22 40.10
N ALA A 2 -30.91 19.39 39.77
CA ALA A 2 -30.29 20.41 40.62
C ALA A 2 -29.01 19.91 41.33
N LYS A 3 -27.83 20.16 40.73
CA LYS A 3 -26.75 20.95 41.37
C LYS A 3 -25.66 21.35 40.36
N THR A 4 -25.81 22.59 39.91
CA THR A 4 -24.82 23.55 39.44
C THR A 4 -23.73 23.79 40.49
N ILE A 5 -22.46 23.89 40.08
CA ILE A 5 -21.47 24.73 40.79
C ILE A 5 -20.75 25.59 39.74
N LYS A 6 -21.02 26.89 39.82
CA LYS A 6 -20.33 28.00 39.16
C LYS A 6 -19.83 28.91 40.29
N SER A 7 -18.89 29.79 39.93
CA SER A 7 -18.38 30.98 40.66
C SER A 7 -17.02 30.78 41.35
N LYS A 8 -16.08 31.74 41.32
CA LYS A 8 -15.99 33.05 40.63
C LYS A 8 -14.52 33.55 40.73
N PRO A 9 -14.15 34.60 39.98
CA PRO A 9 -12.82 35.22 39.92
C PRO A 9 -12.69 36.47 40.83
N GLY A 10 -11.46 36.96 40.99
CA GLY A 10 -11.11 38.32 41.46
C GLY A 10 -9.63 38.61 41.11
N THR A 11 -9.29 39.62 40.29
CA THR A 11 -9.07 41.08 40.58
C THR A 11 -7.87 41.30 41.50
N SER A 12 -6.88 42.18 41.28
CA SER A 12 -6.75 43.46 40.55
C SER A 12 -5.27 43.92 40.57
N SER A 13 -4.64 44.31 39.44
CA SER A 13 -4.27 45.71 39.02
C SER A 13 -2.94 46.27 39.59
N PRO A 14 -2.38 47.42 39.09
CA PRO A 14 -2.04 47.86 37.71
C PRO A 14 -0.64 48.57 37.64
N ILE A 15 -0.41 49.42 36.60
CA ILE A 15 0.66 50.45 36.37
C ILE A 15 1.68 50.02 35.28
N ALA A 16 1.97 50.76 34.20
CA ALA A 16 1.44 52.00 33.62
C ALA A 16 1.91 52.15 32.16
N ASP A 17 1.10 52.90 31.40
CA ASP A 17 1.39 53.53 30.11
C ASP A 17 2.62 54.45 30.14
N ILE A 18 3.41 54.47 29.05
CA ILE A 18 4.03 55.69 28.53
C ILE A 18 3.93 55.69 27.00
N ASN A 19 3.26 56.73 26.49
CA ASN A 19 2.99 57.02 25.10
C ASN A 19 3.86 58.23 24.67
N GLN A 20 4.69 58.09 23.63
CA GLN A 20 5.00 59.06 22.53
C GLN A 20 5.61 60.47 22.85
N PRO A 21 6.01 61.33 21.86
CA PRO A 21 6.60 61.17 20.49
C PRO A 21 7.71 62.23 20.14
N VAL A 22 8.01 62.39 18.82
CA VAL A 22 8.64 63.52 18.06
C VAL A 22 10.18 63.45 17.87
N GLY A 23 10.78 63.63 16.68
CA GLY A 23 10.32 63.97 15.33
C GLY A 23 11.49 64.15 14.34
N HIS A 24 11.17 64.12 13.05
CA HIS A 24 11.83 64.64 11.82
C HIS A 24 13.35 64.93 11.77
N ILE A 25 13.99 64.47 10.69
CA ILE A 25 14.53 65.31 9.59
C ILE A 25 14.70 64.44 8.33
N ALA A 26 14.30 65.01 7.19
CA ALA A 26 14.35 64.45 5.84
C ALA A 26 15.76 64.51 5.24
N ASP A 27 16.05 63.66 4.25
CA ASP A 27 16.63 64.17 3.00
C ASP A 27 16.38 63.25 1.79
N GLU A 28 16.17 63.91 0.66
CA GLU A 28 15.79 63.40 -0.66
C GLU A 28 16.93 62.63 -1.33
N THR A 29 16.63 61.69 -2.24
CA THR A 29 17.11 61.74 -3.64
C THR A 29 16.58 60.58 -4.52
N ALA A 30 16.04 61.01 -5.66
CA ALA A 30 16.09 60.40 -6.99
C ALA A 30 15.37 59.06 -7.28
N VAL A 31 14.25 59.24 -7.99
CA VAL A 31 13.54 58.26 -8.82
C VAL A 31 14.36 57.94 -10.07
N GLU A 32 14.61 56.67 -10.35
CA GLU A 32 14.91 56.20 -11.71
C GLU A 32 14.13 54.91 -11.98
N ALA A 33 13.15 55.02 -12.87
CA ALA A 33 12.34 53.93 -13.36
C ALA A 33 13.14 53.10 -14.36
N VAL A 34 13.30 51.81 -14.10
CA VAL A 34 13.82 50.84 -15.08
C VAL A 34 12.77 49.79 -15.35
N ALA A 35 12.41 49.76 -16.63
CA ALA A 35 11.43 48.94 -17.32
C ALA A 35 11.25 47.50 -16.80
N GLU A 36 9.99 47.22 -16.49
CA GLU A 36 9.29 45.95 -16.53
C GLU A 36 9.77 45.06 -17.70
N HIS A 37 10.71 44.16 -17.43
CA HIS A 37 10.99 43.00 -18.27
C HIS A 37 10.16 41.84 -17.75
N ALA A 38 8.98 41.67 -18.35
CA ALA A 38 8.23 40.42 -18.24
C ALA A 38 9.16 39.26 -18.64
N PRO A 39 9.35 38.22 -17.81
CA PRO A 39 10.05 37.03 -18.25
C PRO A 39 9.24 36.41 -19.38
N ALA A 40 9.90 36.24 -20.53
CA ALA A 40 9.34 35.54 -21.68
C ALA A 40 8.89 34.16 -21.22
N ASP A 41 7.58 33.94 -21.35
CA ASP A 41 6.90 32.67 -21.15
C ASP A 41 7.46 31.66 -22.15
N THR A 42 8.57 31.03 -21.76
CA THR A 42 9.19 29.91 -22.45
C THR A 42 8.74 28.64 -21.75
N THR A 43 7.42 28.43 -21.76
CA THR A 43 6.80 27.16 -21.41
C THR A 43 7.12 26.16 -22.52
N SER A 44 8.34 25.62 -22.49
CA SER A 44 8.55 24.27 -22.99
C SER A 44 7.53 23.39 -22.25
N PRO A 45 6.76 22.52 -22.94
CA PRO A 45 5.78 21.69 -22.26
C PRO A 45 6.51 20.91 -21.17
N VAL A 46 6.11 21.09 -19.91
CA VAL A 46 6.59 20.28 -18.81
C VAL A 46 6.14 18.87 -19.13
N VAL A 47 7.06 18.04 -19.61
CA VAL A 47 6.79 16.63 -19.88
C VAL A 47 6.61 15.98 -18.53
N GLU A 48 5.37 15.61 -18.23
CA GLU A 48 5.03 14.93 -16.98
C GLU A 48 5.79 13.59 -16.92
N ALA A 49 6.47 13.28 -15.82
CA ALA A 49 7.38 12.12 -15.74
C ALA A 49 6.68 10.78 -16.07
N TRP A 50 5.37 10.69 -15.80
CA TRP A 50 4.55 9.51 -16.08
C TRP A 50 4.20 9.31 -17.56
N SER A 51 4.42 10.31 -18.43
CA SER A 51 4.09 10.22 -19.86
C SER A 51 4.95 9.23 -20.62
N THR A 52 5.99 8.68 -19.99
CA THR A 52 6.89 7.66 -20.54
C THR A 52 6.60 6.26 -20.01
N LEU A 53 5.67 6.13 -19.05
CA LEU A 53 5.36 4.84 -18.44
C LEU A 53 4.68 3.90 -19.42
N LYS A 54 5.06 2.64 -19.35
CA LYS A 54 4.36 1.50 -19.94
C LYS A 54 3.48 0.87 -18.88
N VAL A 55 2.18 0.91 -19.12
CA VAL A 55 1.15 0.43 -18.19
C VAL A 55 0.44 -0.76 -18.82
N ALA A 56 0.25 -1.82 -18.04
CA ALA A 56 -0.67 -2.89 -18.37
C ALA A 56 -1.94 -2.77 -17.53
N MET A 57 -3.11 -3.01 -18.13
CA MET A 57 -4.38 -3.05 -17.43
C MET A 57 -5.04 -4.41 -17.64
N ILE A 58 -5.35 -5.08 -16.53
CA ILE A 58 -6.00 -6.39 -16.45
C ILE A 58 -7.34 -6.17 -15.73
N ASP A 59 -8.43 -6.23 -16.49
CA ASP A 59 -9.78 -5.95 -16.00
C ASP A 59 -10.78 -6.77 -16.82
N ASP A 60 -11.70 -7.49 -16.19
CA ASP A 60 -12.71 -8.30 -16.87
C ASP A 60 -13.78 -7.44 -17.55
N ALA A 61 -13.94 -6.20 -17.08
CA ALA A 61 -14.78 -5.19 -17.72
C ALA A 61 -14.28 -4.79 -19.11
N MET A 62 -13.12 -5.25 -19.56
CA MET A 62 -12.68 -5.09 -20.95
C MET A 62 -13.61 -5.78 -21.95
N HIS A 63 -14.25 -6.87 -21.53
CA HIS A 63 -15.20 -7.55 -22.38
C HIS A 63 -16.54 -6.82 -22.34
N PRO A 64 -17.15 -6.57 -23.49
CA PRO A 64 -18.42 -5.88 -23.53
C PRO A 64 -19.52 -6.70 -22.85
N PRO A 65 -20.57 -6.04 -22.35
CA PRO A 65 -21.71 -6.75 -21.80
C PRO A 65 -22.39 -7.56 -22.88
N ARG A 66 -22.75 -8.80 -22.55
CA ARG A 66 -23.41 -9.77 -23.43
C ARG A 66 -24.46 -10.55 -22.65
N LEU A 67 -25.55 -10.94 -23.32
CA LEU A 67 -26.66 -11.64 -22.69
C LEU A 67 -26.29 -13.05 -22.19
N ASP A 68 -25.31 -13.70 -22.82
CA ASP A 68 -24.83 -15.03 -22.43
C ASP A 68 -24.09 -15.06 -21.08
N ARG A 69 -23.73 -13.89 -20.55
CA ARG A 69 -23.13 -13.72 -19.22
C ARG A 69 -24.17 -13.53 -18.10
N LEU A 70 -25.43 -13.32 -18.46
CA LEU A 70 -26.54 -13.18 -17.53
C LEU A 70 -27.22 -14.52 -17.29
N ASN A 71 -28.03 -14.61 -16.23
CA ASN A 71 -28.87 -15.78 -16.04
C ASN A 71 -29.92 -15.89 -17.16
N GLU A 72 -30.35 -17.12 -17.49
CA GLU A 72 -31.23 -17.37 -18.65
C GLU A 72 -32.53 -16.55 -18.64
N LYS A 73 -33.09 -16.29 -17.45
CA LYS A 73 -34.33 -15.52 -17.29
C LYS A 73 -34.10 -14.05 -17.59
N GLU A 74 -33.10 -13.43 -16.97
CA GLU A 74 -32.73 -12.02 -17.19
C GLU A 74 -32.27 -11.79 -18.63
N ALA A 75 -31.48 -12.71 -19.18
CA ALA A 75 -31.06 -12.68 -20.58
C ALA A 75 -32.27 -12.68 -21.53
N GLY A 76 -33.27 -13.52 -21.24
CA GLY A 76 -34.52 -13.57 -22.01
C GLY A 76 -35.36 -12.31 -21.89
N ASP A 77 -35.50 -11.75 -20.67
CA ASP A 77 -36.29 -10.56 -20.41
C ASP A 77 -35.63 -9.30 -21.00
N ILE A 78 -34.32 -9.13 -20.85
CA ILE A 78 -33.55 -8.05 -21.48
C ILE A 78 -33.53 -8.22 -23.00
N GLY A 79 -33.35 -9.45 -23.49
CA GLY A 79 -33.39 -9.75 -24.92
C GLY A 79 -34.70 -9.32 -25.56
N LYS A 80 -35.84 -9.62 -24.92
CA LYS A 80 -37.17 -9.13 -25.34
C LYS A 80 -37.26 -7.62 -25.27
N LEU A 81 -36.83 -7.01 -24.16
CA LEU A 81 -36.88 -5.56 -23.98
C LEU A 81 -36.12 -4.83 -25.10
N LEU A 82 -34.89 -5.26 -25.36
CA LEU A 82 -34.05 -4.67 -26.38
C LEU A 82 -34.54 -4.91 -27.81
N THR A 83 -35.39 -5.92 -28.07
CA THR A 83 -35.84 -6.28 -29.43
C THR A 83 -37.29 -5.93 -29.73
N THR A 84 -38.15 -5.77 -28.72
CA THR A 84 -39.60 -5.60 -28.90
C THR A 84 -40.14 -4.28 -28.36
N ASP A 85 -39.44 -3.61 -27.45
CA ASP A 85 -39.88 -2.34 -26.90
C ASP A 85 -39.65 -1.21 -27.93
N PRO A 86 -40.72 -0.58 -28.47
CA PRO A 86 -40.59 0.39 -29.55
C PRO A 86 -39.85 1.67 -29.12
N GLU A 87 -39.98 2.07 -27.85
CA GLU A 87 -39.32 3.26 -27.31
C GLU A 87 -37.80 3.06 -27.26
N VAL A 88 -37.37 1.86 -26.82
CA VAL A 88 -35.95 1.47 -26.79
C VAL A 88 -35.37 1.39 -28.20
N ILE A 89 -36.12 0.81 -29.14
CA ILE A 89 -35.68 0.68 -30.54
C ILE A 89 -35.50 2.05 -31.19
N GLU A 90 -36.48 2.94 -31.02
CA GLU A 90 -36.46 4.29 -31.60
C GLU A 90 -35.34 5.16 -31.01
N GLU A 91 -35.15 5.09 -29.69
CA GLU A 91 -34.04 5.75 -29.00
C GLU A 91 -32.69 5.27 -29.55
N LEU A 92 -32.44 3.95 -29.57
CA LEU A 92 -31.17 3.40 -30.04
C LEU A 92 -30.95 3.65 -31.54
N ALA A 93 -32.00 3.68 -32.35
CA ALA A 93 -31.91 4.04 -33.76
C ALA A 93 -31.47 5.49 -33.97
N THR A 94 -31.95 6.41 -33.13
CA THR A 94 -31.53 7.82 -33.13
C THR A 94 -30.04 7.98 -32.81
N HIS A 95 -29.48 7.03 -32.05
CA HIS A 95 -28.06 6.96 -31.69
C HIS A 95 -27.24 6.03 -32.61
N GLY A 96 -27.76 5.68 -33.78
CA GLY A 96 -27.01 4.97 -34.83
C GLY A 96 -27.04 3.44 -34.74
N CYS A 97 -27.94 2.86 -33.94
CA CYS A 97 -28.16 1.41 -33.90
C CYS A 97 -29.11 0.97 -35.02
N PRO A 98 -28.77 -0.03 -35.85
CA PRO A 98 -29.69 -0.55 -36.85
C PRO A 98 -30.99 -1.12 -36.23
N PRO A 99 -32.15 -0.97 -36.89
CA PRO A 99 -33.42 -1.49 -36.39
C PRO A 99 -33.48 -3.02 -36.35
N ASP A 100 -32.62 -3.70 -37.12
CA ASP A 100 -32.42 -5.15 -37.17
C ASP A 100 -31.24 -5.64 -36.31
N ALA A 101 -30.60 -4.75 -35.53
CA ALA A 101 -29.50 -5.11 -34.65
C ALA A 101 -29.92 -6.14 -33.60
N THR A 102 -29.01 -7.06 -33.27
CA THR A 102 -29.20 -8.04 -32.20
C THR A 102 -29.26 -7.34 -30.84
N ALA A 103 -29.85 -8.02 -29.85
CA ALA A 103 -29.90 -7.51 -28.48
C ALA A 103 -28.49 -7.26 -27.90
N ASP A 104 -27.51 -8.13 -28.16
CA ASP A 104 -26.12 -7.90 -27.75
C ASP A 104 -25.52 -6.65 -28.40
N ARG A 105 -25.81 -6.38 -29.68
CA ARG A 105 -25.30 -5.17 -30.35
C ARG A 105 -25.92 -3.90 -29.77
N ARG A 106 -27.18 -3.97 -29.34
CA ARG A 106 -27.87 -2.87 -28.63
C ARG A 106 -27.28 -2.65 -27.23
N LEU A 107 -27.04 -3.72 -26.49
CA LEU A 107 -26.43 -3.69 -25.17
C LEU A 107 -25.01 -3.09 -25.23
N LEU A 108 -24.23 -3.49 -26.23
CA LEU A 108 -22.91 -2.92 -26.52
C LEU A 108 -22.99 -1.42 -26.80
N LEU A 109 -23.93 -0.97 -27.65
CA LEU A 109 -24.08 0.45 -27.97
C LEU A 109 -24.43 1.28 -26.73
N ILE A 110 -25.27 0.75 -25.83
CA ILE A 110 -25.56 1.38 -24.54
C ILE A 110 -24.28 1.47 -23.69
N ALA A 111 -23.45 0.42 -23.67
CA ALA A 111 -22.24 0.37 -22.85
C ALA A 111 -21.09 1.23 -23.39
N GLU A 112 -20.97 1.40 -24.70
CA GLU A 112 -19.91 2.23 -25.31
C GLU A 112 -20.24 3.73 -25.27
N ASN A 113 -21.51 4.10 -25.06
CA ASN A 113 -21.95 5.49 -25.02
C ASN A 113 -22.26 5.94 -23.60
N ASP A 114 -21.80 7.13 -23.23
CA ASP A 114 -22.01 7.72 -21.91
C ASP A 114 -23.32 8.54 -21.80
N LEU A 115 -24.20 8.39 -22.80
CA LEU A 115 -25.46 9.11 -22.88
C LEU A 115 -26.51 8.55 -21.91
N PRO A 116 -27.41 9.41 -21.39
CA PRO A 116 -28.54 8.95 -20.59
C PRO A 116 -29.58 8.29 -21.50
N PHE A 117 -29.60 6.96 -21.52
CA PHE A 117 -30.61 6.19 -22.24
C PHE A 117 -31.80 5.84 -21.34
N VAL A 118 -33.03 5.99 -21.85
CA VAL A 118 -34.24 5.40 -21.27
C VAL A 118 -34.11 3.89 -21.24
N ALA A 119 -33.49 3.30 -22.26
CA ALA A 119 -33.17 1.88 -22.33
C ALA A 119 -32.38 1.39 -21.10
N LEU A 120 -31.45 2.20 -20.57
CA LEU A 120 -30.67 1.83 -19.39
C LEU A 120 -31.55 1.74 -18.13
N ALA A 121 -32.43 2.72 -17.90
CA ALA A 121 -33.35 2.71 -16.76
C ALA A 121 -34.29 1.49 -16.81
N LYS A 122 -34.74 1.12 -18.01
CA LYS A 122 -35.54 -0.08 -18.24
C LYS A 122 -34.74 -1.37 -17.97
N ILE A 123 -33.50 -1.48 -18.45
CA ILE A 123 -32.60 -2.62 -18.15
C ILE A 123 -32.38 -2.76 -16.65
N THR A 124 -32.09 -1.66 -15.94
CA THR A 124 -31.89 -1.63 -14.49
C THR A 124 -33.09 -2.22 -13.73
N SER A 125 -34.31 -1.96 -14.18
CA SER A 125 -35.52 -2.52 -13.56
C SER A 125 -35.66 -4.04 -13.73
N VAL A 126 -34.97 -4.63 -14.71
CA VAL A 126 -35.00 -6.06 -15.03
C VAL A 126 -33.83 -6.79 -14.37
N SER A 127 -32.62 -6.27 -14.50
CA SER A 127 -31.41 -6.89 -13.94
C SER A 127 -30.42 -5.84 -13.44
N SER A 128 -30.13 -5.89 -12.14
CA SER A 128 -29.05 -5.13 -11.53
C SER A 128 -27.67 -5.58 -12.02
N GLU A 129 -27.54 -6.84 -12.44
CA GLU A 129 -26.28 -7.39 -12.94
C GLU A 129 -25.94 -6.84 -14.33
N ALA A 130 -26.94 -6.74 -15.22
CA ALA A 130 -26.75 -6.10 -16.52
C ALA A 130 -26.36 -4.62 -16.37
N GLN A 131 -26.97 -3.90 -15.42
CA GLN A 131 -26.56 -2.54 -15.10
C GLN A 131 -25.10 -2.49 -14.62
N ARG A 132 -24.71 -3.37 -13.68
CA ARG A 132 -23.34 -3.46 -13.17
C ARG A 132 -22.34 -3.66 -14.30
N MET A 133 -22.58 -4.62 -15.19
CA MET A 133 -21.71 -4.89 -16.34
C MET A 133 -21.58 -3.68 -17.28
N ILE A 134 -22.68 -2.96 -17.54
CA ILE A 134 -22.67 -1.74 -18.37
C ILE A 134 -21.84 -0.63 -17.70
N GLU A 135 -22.04 -0.38 -16.41
CA GLU A 135 -21.36 0.66 -15.65
C GLU A 135 -19.85 0.37 -15.49
N GLU A 136 -19.49 -0.88 -15.25
CA GLU A 136 -18.11 -1.34 -15.18
C GLU A 136 -17.41 -1.19 -16.53
N HIS A 137 -18.06 -1.61 -17.63
CA HIS A 137 -17.51 -1.45 -18.99
C HIS A 137 -17.32 0.03 -19.36
N ARG A 138 -18.28 0.90 -19.00
CA ARG A 138 -18.15 2.36 -19.20
C ARG A 138 -16.99 2.94 -18.41
N THR A 139 -16.85 2.55 -17.14
CA THR A 139 -15.74 3.00 -16.29
C THR A 139 -14.41 2.53 -16.86
N PHE A 140 -14.32 1.28 -17.31
CA PHE A 140 -13.16 0.73 -17.98
C PHE A 140 -12.78 1.53 -19.22
N LEU A 141 -13.73 1.84 -20.11
CA LEU A 141 -13.46 2.62 -21.33
C LEU A 141 -12.97 4.03 -21.00
N LYS A 142 -13.57 4.70 -20.01
CA LYS A 142 -13.11 6.03 -19.57
C LYS A 142 -11.68 6.00 -19.03
N LEU A 143 -11.38 5.02 -18.19
CA LEU A 143 -10.05 4.84 -17.62
C LEU A 143 -9.04 4.51 -18.73
N LYS A 144 -9.39 3.60 -19.64
CA LYS A 144 -8.59 3.27 -20.82
C LYS A 144 -8.24 4.51 -21.63
N THR A 145 -9.24 5.29 -22.05
CA THR A 145 -9.01 6.53 -22.84
C THR A 145 -8.13 7.51 -22.07
N THR A 146 -8.37 7.67 -20.77
CA THR A 146 -7.55 8.56 -19.94
C THR A 146 -6.09 8.08 -19.88
N LEU A 147 -5.86 6.78 -19.73
CA LEU A 147 -4.51 6.22 -19.71
C LEU A 147 -3.83 6.33 -21.08
N GLU A 148 -4.52 6.04 -22.17
CA GLU A 148 -4.00 6.17 -23.54
C GLU A 148 -3.55 7.60 -23.86
N GLU A 149 -4.18 8.62 -23.26
CA GLU A 149 -3.79 10.03 -23.41
C GLU A 149 -2.60 10.44 -22.52
N GLU A 150 -2.37 9.73 -21.42
CA GLU A 150 -1.50 10.19 -20.32
C GLU A 150 -0.20 9.40 -20.18
N VAL A 151 -0.16 8.15 -20.64
CA VAL A 151 1.01 7.26 -20.51
C VAL A 151 1.66 6.99 -21.87
N GLY A 152 2.89 6.50 -21.86
CA GLY A 152 3.64 6.26 -23.10
C GLY A 152 3.13 5.05 -23.88
N GLU A 153 2.72 4.00 -23.18
CA GLU A 153 2.19 2.78 -23.77
C GLU A 153 1.16 2.13 -22.83
N LEU A 154 -0.03 1.78 -23.35
CA LEU A 154 -1.06 1.04 -22.62
C LEU A 154 -1.28 -0.32 -23.28
N SER A 155 -1.12 -1.40 -22.50
CA SER A 155 -1.45 -2.77 -22.90
C SER A 155 -2.69 -3.25 -22.14
N ILE A 156 -3.73 -3.66 -22.86
CA ILE A 156 -4.91 -4.31 -22.28
C ILE A 156 -4.74 -5.81 -22.36
N ILE A 157 -4.92 -6.50 -21.24
CA ILE A 157 -4.67 -7.94 -21.13
C ILE A 157 -5.92 -8.64 -20.60
N ASP A 158 -6.30 -9.70 -21.30
CA ASP A 158 -7.44 -10.53 -20.94
C ASP A 158 -7.10 -11.40 -19.72
N PRO A 159 -7.83 -11.28 -18.59
CA PRO A 159 -7.59 -12.09 -17.39
C PRO A 159 -7.91 -13.59 -17.56
N TYR A 160 -8.56 -13.98 -18.65
CA TYR A 160 -8.90 -15.37 -18.95
C TYR A 160 -7.93 -16.03 -19.91
N GLU A 161 -7.04 -15.26 -20.54
CA GLU A 161 -5.98 -15.77 -21.39
C GLU A 161 -4.65 -15.94 -20.63
N PRO A 162 -3.72 -16.77 -21.13
CA PRO A 162 -2.39 -16.87 -20.54
C PRO A 162 -1.70 -15.51 -20.50
N ILE A 163 -1.22 -15.13 -19.31
CA ILE A 163 -0.52 -13.88 -19.08
C ILE A 163 0.74 -13.81 -19.97
N PRO A 164 0.88 -12.78 -20.82
CA PRO A 164 1.94 -12.74 -21.80
C PRO A 164 3.29 -12.36 -21.15
N PRO A 165 4.42 -12.81 -21.72
CA PRO A 165 5.75 -12.56 -21.16
C PRO A 165 6.22 -11.10 -21.31
N ASN A 166 5.65 -10.34 -22.24
CA ASN A 166 5.98 -8.93 -22.48
C ASN A 166 5.53 -7.99 -21.35
N LEU A 167 4.75 -8.47 -20.38
CA LEU A 167 4.44 -7.73 -19.16
C LEU A 167 5.69 -7.33 -18.37
N SER A 168 6.80 -8.05 -18.56
CA SER A 168 8.10 -7.68 -18.00
C SER A 168 8.60 -6.30 -18.49
N ASP A 169 8.11 -5.79 -19.62
CA ASP A 169 8.48 -4.44 -20.09
C ASP A 169 7.65 -3.32 -19.45
N CYS A 170 6.55 -3.66 -18.76
CA CYS A 170 5.67 -2.71 -18.10
C CYS A 170 6.20 -2.31 -16.72
N GLN A 171 6.19 -1.01 -16.42
CA GLN A 171 6.56 -0.49 -15.10
C GLN A 171 5.39 -0.57 -14.11
N LEU A 172 4.16 -0.50 -14.64
CA LEU A 172 2.94 -0.48 -13.83
C LEU A 172 1.95 -1.52 -14.35
N VAL A 173 1.38 -2.32 -13.46
CA VAL A 173 0.30 -3.26 -13.78
C VAL A 173 -0.91 -2.92 -12.94
N LEU A 174 -1.95 -2.40 -13.58
CA LEU A 174 -3.26 -2.16 -12.99
C LEU A 174 -4.06 -3.46 -13.05
N LEU A 175 -4.44 -4.01 -11.90
CA LEU A 175 -5.10 -5.30 -11.78
C LEU A 175 -6.42 -5.13 -11.05
N ASP A 176 -7.54 -5.44 -11.69
CA ASP A 176 -8.81 -5.51 -10.97
C ASP A 176 -8.85 -6.70 -10.01
N TYR A 177 -9.43 -6.50 -8.83
CA TYR A 177 -9.55 -7.54 -7.81
C TYR A 177 -10.61 -8.59 -8.18
N TYR A 178 -11.71 -8.18 -8.81
CA TYR A 178 -12.87 -9.04 -9.06
C TYR A 178 -12.95 -9.53 -10.52
N LEU A 179 -11.89 -10.20 -10.97
CA LEU A 179 -11.80 -10.68 -12.37
C LEU A 179 -12.85 -11.72 -12.77
N ASP A 180 -13.50 -12.41 -11.81
CA ASP A 180 -14.61 -13.36 -12.04
C ASP A 180 -15.95 -12.79 -11.55
N GLY A 181 -16.06 -11.46 -11.44
CA GLY A 181 -17.20 -10.78 -10.84
C GLY A 181 -17.17 -10.75 -9.31
N SER A 182 -17.94 -9.82 -8.74
CA SER A 182 -17.90 -9.48 -7.30
C SER A 182 -18.26 -10.63 -6.34
N THR A 183 -18.92 -11.68 -6.83
CA THR A 183 -19.40 -12.81 -6.02
C THR A 183 -18.38 -13.94 -5.84
N ASN A 184 -17.35 -14.00 -6.69
CA ASN A 184 -16.40 -15.12 -6.75
C ASN A 184 -15.07 -14.84 -6.04
N GLY A 185 -14.96 -13.72 -5.31
CA GLY A 185 -13.75 -13.37 -4.56
C GLY A 185 -12.59 -12.90 -5.44
N GLY A 186 -11.38 -12.85 -4.84
CA GLY A 186 -10.16 -12.33 -5.47
C GLY A 186 -9.16 -13.38 -5.92
N ASP A 187 -9.53 -14.66 -5.93
CA ASP A 187 -8.60 -15.79 -6.13
C ASP A 187 -7.91 -15.72 -7.50
N ARG A 188 -8.63 -15.33 -8.55
CA ARG A 188 -8.04 -15.14 -9.88
C ARG A 188 -7.05 -13.98 -9.89
N ALA A 189 -7.37 -12.85 -9.26
CA ALA A 189 -6.45 -11.73 -9.15
C ALA A 189 -5.16 -12.15 -8.42
N VAL A 190 -5.27 -12.97 -7.37
CA VAL A 190 -4.11 -13.57 -6.67
C VAL A 190 -3.31 -14.48 -7.60
N ALA A 191 -3.96 -15.33 -8.39
CA ALA A 191 -3.29 -16.22 -9.34
C ALA A 191 -2.55 -15.44 -10.46
N VAL A 192 -3.19 -14.41 -11.00
CA VAL A 192 -2.61 -13.50 -12.01
C VAL A 192 -1.41 -12.77 -11.42
N ALA A 193 -1.55 -12.17 -10.23
CA ALA A 193 -0.45 -11.47 -9.57
C ALA A 193 0.74 -12.39 -9.26
N ASN A 194 0.48 -13.63 -8.82
CA ASN A 194 1.53 -14.63 -8.62
C ASN A 194 2.23 -15.02 -9.93
N THR A 195 1.48 -15.12 -11.03
CA THR A 195 2.02 -15.41 -12.36
C THR A 195 2.92 -14.27 -12.85
N ILE A 196 2.50 -13.02 -12.70
CA ILE A 196 3.30 -11.83 -13.04
C ILE A 196 4.58 -11.79 -12.18
N ARG A 197 4.44 -12.01 -10.87
CA ARG A 197 5.57 -12.01 -9.94
C ARG A 197 6.62 -13.07 -10.29
N ALA A 198 6.19 -14.24 -10.76
CA ALA A 198 7.05 -15.36 -11.09
C ALA A 198 7.76 -15.24 -12.46
N GLN A 199 7.54 -14.17 -13.22
CA GLN A 199 8.22 -13.95 -14.49
C GLN A 199 9.72 -13.73 -14.29
N GLU A 200 10.56 -14.46 -15.01
CA GLU A 200 12.04 -14.42 -14.86
C GLU A 200 12.65 -13.04 -15.14
N ASN A 201 12.05 -12.27 -16.05
CA ASN A 201 12.55 -10.96 -16.47
C ASN A 201 11.78 -9.79 -15.85
N ARG A 202 11.04 -10.03 -14.76
CA ARG A 202 10.27 -8.99 -14.10
C ARG A 202 11.20 -7.87 -13.57
N PRO A 203 10.95 -6.60 -13.88
CA PRO A 203 11.70 -5.50 -13.32
C PRO A 203 11.53 -5.42 -11.80
N ASP A 204 12.63 -5.18 -11.07
CA ASP A 204 12.63 -5.01 -9.61
C ASP A 204 11.76 -3.83 -9.14
N ASP A 205 11.52 -2.87 -10.02
CA ASP A 205 10.73 -1.67 -9.80
C ASP A 205 9.32 -1.75 -10.41
N GLN A 206 8.91 -2.90 -10.95
CA GLN A 206 7.55 -3.07 -11.44
C GLN A 206 6.54 -3.10 -10.27
N GLN A 207 5.55 -2.23 -10.34
CA GLN A 207 4.49 -2.12 -9.34
C GLN A 207 3.19 -2.75 -9.82
N ILE A 208 2.57 -3.56 -8.96
CA ILE A 208 1.21 -4.08 -9.16
C ILE A 208 0.26 -3.21 -8.34
N VAL A 209 -0.69 -2.58 -9.02
CA VAL A 209 -1.72 -1.75 -8.41
C VAL A 209 -3.03 -2.50 -8.45
N LEU A 210 -3.50 -2.88 -7.28
CA LEU A 210 -4.81 -3.49 -7.16
C LEU A 210 -5.91 -2.42 -7.24
N MET A 211 -6.86 -2.63 -8.12
CA MET A 211 -8.03 -1.78 -8.33
C MET A 211 -9.30 -2.49 -7.86
N SER A 212 -10.26 -1.73 -7.33
CA SER A 212 -11.57 -2.26 -6.99
C SER A 212 -12.62 -1.15 -6.92
N SER A 213 -13.84 -1.44 -7.35
CA SER A 213 -15.02 -0.57 -7.15
C SER A 213 -15.57 -0.63 -5.71
N ILE A 214 -15.20 -1.66 -4.95
CA ILE A 214 -15.69 -1.91 -3.58
C ILE A 214 -14.62 -1.49 -2.57
N GLU A 215 -14.97 -0.52 -1.71
CA GLU A 215 -14.05 0.06 -0.72
C GLU A 215 -13.56 -0.96 0.32
N THR A 216 -14.38 -1.96 0.67
CA THR A 216 -13.99 -3.00 1.66
C THR A 216 -12.81 -3.84 1.21
N VAL A 217 -12.50 -3.90 -0.10
CA VAL A 217 -11.29 -4.56 -0.62
C VAL A 217 -10.02 -3.87 -0.12
N ARG A 218 -10.11 -2.59 0.25
CA ARG A 218 -9.00 -1.87 0.88
C ARG A 218 -8.54 -2.57 2.16
N ASP A 219 -9.44 -3.21 2.92
CA ASP A 219 -9.07 -3.97 4.12
C ASP A 219 -8.45 -5.33 3.78
N LEU A 220 -8.80 -5.90 2.62
CA LEU A 220 -8.23 -7.14 2.09
C LEU A 220 -6.83 -6.96 1.49
N ARG A 221 -6.33 -5.72 1.34
CA ARG A 221 -4.99 -5.43 0.79
C ARG A 221 -3.86 -6.19 1.51
N VAL A 222 -3.98 -6.38 2.82
CA VAL A 222 -2.97 -7.10 3.62
C VAL A 222 -3.00 -8.58 3.31
N GLN A 223 -4.21 -9.15 3.21
CA GLN A 223 -4.39 -10.54 2.83
C GLN A 223 -3.89 -10.80 1.42
N PHE A 224 -4.29 -9.98 0.44
CA PHE A 224 -3.84 -10.11 -0.94
C PHE A 224 -2.31 -10.05 -1.05
N ARG A 225 -1.66 -9.13 -0.34
CA ARG A 225 -0.20 -9.03 -0.29
C ARG A 225 0.45 -10.27 0.32
N ASN A 226 -0.14 -10.87 1.34
CA ASN A 226 0.39 -12.09 1.95
C ASN A 226 0.23 -13.29 0.99
N ASP A 227 -0.91 -13.40 0.33
CA ASP A 227 -1.24 -14.50 -0.59
C ASP A 227 -0.44 -14.45 -1.90
N THR A 228 0.03 -13.24 -2.27
CA THR A 228 0.88 -13.01 -3.44
C THR A 228 2.36 -12.81 -3.10
N ASP A 229 2.70 -12.71 -1.81
CA ASP A 229 4.03 -12.38 -1.30
C ASP A 229 4.67 -11.15 -2.01
N LEU A 230 3.83 -10.15 -2.30
CA LEU A 230 4.26 -8.88 -2.86
C LEU A 230 4.79 -7.95 -1.75
N THR A 231 5.95 -7.35 -1.99
CA THR A 231 6.52 -6.34 -1.10
C THR A 231 5.65 -5.09 -1.08
N GLY A 232 5.66 -4.37 0.04
CA GLY A 232 4.88 -3.14 0.17
C GLY A 232 5.31 -2.02 -0.77
N SER A 233 6.53 -2.09 -1.30
CA SER A 233 7.05 -1.17 -2.30
C SER A 233 6.64 -1.53 -3.74
N ALA A 234 6.33 -2.80 -4.00
CA ALA A 234 5.88 -3.29 -5.30
C ALA A 234 4.35 -3.43 -5.41
N PHE A 235 3.61 -3.02 -4.39
CA PHE A 235 2.16 -3.14 -4.33
C PHE A 235 1.49 -1.84 -3.87
N ALA A 236 0.47 -1.41 -4.60
CA ALA A 236 -0.42 -0.33 -4.19
C ALA A 236 -1.89 -0.72 -4.36
N PHE A 237 -2.79 0.02 -3.71
CA PHE A 237 -4.23 -0.12 -3.88
C PHE A 237 -4.81 1.24 -4.29
N ILE A 238 -5.69 1.23 -5.29
CA ILE A 238 -6.44 2.40 -5.73
C ILE A 238 -7.91 2.01 -5.92
N GLY A 239 -8.83 2.80 -5.36
CA GLY A 239 -10.25 2.60 -5.64
C GLY A 239 -10.58 2.99 -7.08
N LYS A 240 -11.39 2.22 -7.81
CA LYS A 240 -11.85 2.59 -9.16
C LYS A 240 -12.58 3.94 -9.17
N ARG A 241 -13.18 4.35 -8.03
CA ARG A 241 -13.79 5.68 -7.82
C ARG A 241 -12.78 6.83 -7.84
N ASP A 242 -11.53 6.56 -7.50
CA ASP A 242 -10.43 7.52 -7.56
C ASP A 242 -9.77 7.55 -8.94
N LEU A 243 -10.22 6.70 -9.86
CA LEU A 243 -9.77 6.65 -11.26
C LEU A 243 -10.86 7.14 -12.24
N ASN A 244 -11.88 7.83 -11.73
CA ASN A 244 -13.02 8.31 -12.50
C ASN A 244 -12.77 9.63 -13.24
N GLU A 245 -11.77 10.41 -12.80
CA GLU A 245 -11.49 11.77 -13.25
C GLU A 245 -10.02 11.89 -13.65
N LYS A 246 -9.78 12.54 -14.79
CA LYS A 246 -8.45 12.68 -15.40
C LYS A 246 -7.38 13.21 -14.43
N TRP A 247 -7.71 14.22 -13.63
CA TRP A 247 -6.77 14.79 -12.66
C TRP A 247 -6.42 13.82 -11.51
N LYS A 248 -7.35 12.94 -11.09
CA LYS A 248 -7.07 11.93 -10.07
C LYS A 248 -6.17 10.82 -10.62
N VAL A 249 -6.40 10.41 -11.86
CA VAL A 249 -5.53 9.46 -12.56
C VAL A 249 -4.11 10.01 -12.62
N LYS A 250 -3.92 11.26 -13.07
CA LYS A 250 -2.62 11.95 -13.05
C LYS A 250 -1.98 11.99 -11.66
N ALA A 251 -2.75 12.37 -10.63
CA ALA A 251 -2.24 12.43 -9.27
C ALA A 251 -1.75 11.07 -8.76
N HIS A 252 -2.49 10.00 -9.05
CA HIS A 252 -2.09 8.64 -8.71
C HIS A 252 -0.88 8.16 -9.51
N LEU A 253 -0.83 8.42 -10.82
CA LEU A 253 0.33 8.11 -11.65
C LEU A 253 1.59 8.82 -11.17
N GLY A 254 1.50 10.12 -10.84
CA GLY A 254 2.62 10.89 -10.30
C GLY A 254 3.05 10.43 -8.89
N MET A 255 2.13 9.91 -8.08
CA MET A 255 2.48 9.28 -6.80
C MET A 255 3.24 7.97 -7.01
N LEU A 256 2.74 7.11 -7.91
CA LEU A 256 3.33 5.81 -8.21
C LEU A 256 4.72 5.95 -8.85
N GLU A 257 4.85 6.86 -9.83
CA GLU A 257 6.11 7.16 -10.52
C GLU A 257 7.18 7.63 -9.53
N ARG A 258 6.82 8.55 -8.61
CA ARG A 258 7.76 9.00 -7.56
C ARG A 258 8.16 7.90 -6.59
N ALA A 259 7.24 6.98 -6.27
CA ALA A 259 7.52 5.88 -5.34
C ALA A 259 8.38 4.77 -5.98
N ARG A 260 8.28 4.60 -7.30
CA ARG A 260 8.84 3.47 -8.05
C ARG A 260 10.36 3.31 -7.92
N PRO A 261 11.20 4.36 -8.03
CA PRO A 261 12.66 4.25 -7.90
C PRO A 261 13.13 3.66 -6.56
N TYR A 262 12.33 3.81 -5.50
CA TYR A 262 12.67 3.30 -4.17
C TYR A 262 12.39 1.80 -4.02
N ALA A 263 11.57 1.21 -4.89
CA ALA A 263 11.09 -0.16 -4.71
C ALA A 263 12.20 -1.23 -4.70
N PRO A 264 13.21 -1.19 -5.58
CA PRO A 264 14.31 -2.15 -5.57
C PRO A 264 15.12 -2.13 -4.26
N ALA A 265 15.35 -0.95 -3.68
CA ALA A 265 16.09 -0.83 -2.42
C ALA A 265 15.36 -1.54 -1.27
N PHE A 266 14.05 -1.34 -1.15
CA PHE A 266 13.23 -2.02 -0.15
C PHE A 266 13.13 -3.52 -0.37
N SER A 267 12.97 -3.97 -1.62
CA SER A 267 12.90 -5.40 -1.94
C SER A 267 14.21 -6.11 -1.59
N ARG A 268 15.36 -5.55 -1.99
CA ARG A 268 16.68 -6.08 -1.66
C ARG A 268 16.96 -6.08 -0.15
N TYR A 269 16.53 -5.04 0.56
CA TYR A 269 16.62 -4.99 2.02
C TYR A 269 15.81 -6.11 2.68
N ARG A 270 14.56 -6.33 2.26
CA ARG A 270 13.70 -7.40 2.79
C ARG A 270 14.32 -8.78 2.54
N GLU A 271 14.78 -9.05 1.33
CA GLU A 271 15.41 -10.32 0.96
C GLU A 271 16.63 -10.61 1.83
N LYS A 272 17.53 -9.62 1.97
CA LYS A 272 18.71 -9.78 2.83
C LYS A 272 18.38 -9.88 4.31
N LEU A 273 17.33 -9.19 4.77
CA LEU A 273 16.85 -9.33 6.14
C LEU A 273 16.37 -10.76 6.40
N GLU A 274 15.60 -11.35 5.48
CA GLU A 274 15.14 -12.74 5.60
C GLU A 274 16.31 -13.74 5.61
N GLU A 275 17.28 -13.57 4.72
CA GLU A 275 18.49 -14.37 4.68
C GLU A 275 19.26 -14.28 6.01
N ALA A 276 19.50 -13.06 6.50
CA ALA A 276 20.26 -12.80 7.72
C ALA A 276 19.55 -13.37 8.96
N LEU A 277 18.22 -13.20 9.07
CA LEU A 277 17.44 -13.78 10.16
C LEU A 277 17.46 -15.31 10.14
N THR A 278 17.40 -15.91 8.95
CA THR A 278 17.46 -17.38 8.79
C THR A 278 18.83 -17.94 9.17
N GLN A 279 19.92 -17.25 8.80
CA GLN A 279 21.27 -17.62 9.19
C GLN A 279 21.49 -17.41 10.68
N ALA A 280 21.06 -16.28 11.25
CA ALA A 280 21.16 -15.99 12.67
C ALA A 280 20.39 -16.99 13.52
N LYS A 281 19.19 -17.41 13.09
CA LYS A 281 18.42 -18.48 13.74
C LYS A 281 19.23 -19.78 13.80
N ARG A 282 19.82 -20.21 12.68
CA ARG A 282 20.64 -21.43 12.62
C ARG A 282 21.87 -21.33 13.52
N GLY A 283 22.58 -20.21 13.48
CA GLY A 283 23.74 -19.97 14.33
C GLY A 283 23.40 -19.94 15.82
N LEU A 284 22.29 -19.31 16.19
CA LEU A 284 21.85 -19.25 17.58
C LEU A 284 21.48 -20.65 18.11
N LEU A 285 20.76 -21.45 17.33
CA LEU A 285 20.41 -22.81 17.74
C LEU A 285 21.65 -23.69 17.91
N SER A 286 22.62 -23.60 17.00
CA SER A 286 23.91 -24.31 17.14
C SER A 286 24.63 -23.91 18.44
N LEU A 287 24.67 -22.62 18.77
CA LEU A 287 25.28 -22.15 20.02
C LEU A 287 24.57 -22.69 21.25
N VAL A 288 23.24 -22.77 21.22
CA VAL A 288 22.46 -23.33 22.33
C VAL A 288 22.69 -24.84 22.47
N ASP A 289 22.79 -25.56 21.36
CA ASP A 289 23.07 -26.99 21.35
C ASP A 289 24.48 -27.31 21.89
N ASP A 290 25.43 -26.38 21.73
CA ASP A 290 26.80 -26.50 22.25
C ASP A 290 26.91 -26.17 23.75
N LEU A 291 25.89 -25.55 24.38
CA LEU A 291 25.93 -25.20 25.80
C LEU A 291 25.77 -26.45 26.67
N ASP A 292 26.77 -26.73 27.51
CA ASP A 292 26.70 -27.83 28.45
C ASP A 292 26.10 -27.44 29.80
N ILE A 293 25.76 -28.44 30.63
CA ILE A 293 25.24 -28.22 31.99
C ILE A 293 26.25 -27.43 32.85
N GLY A 294 27.55 -27.58 32.58
CA GLY A 294 28.63 -26.85 33.24
C GLY A 294 28.59 -25.36 32.96
N ASP A 295 28.28 -24.94 31.73
CA ASP A 295 28.13 -23.55 31.31
C ASP A 295 26.94 -22.90 32.03
N TYR A 296 25.79 -23.59 32.08
CA TYR A 296 24.64 -23.09 32.85
C TYR A 296 24.96 -22.97 34.34
N ALA A 297 25.70 -23.92 34.91
CA ALA A 297 26.13 -23.87 36.31
C ALA A 297 27.14 -22.74 36.56
N PHE A 298 28.05 -22.49 35.61
CA PHE A 298 29.01 -21.39 35.64
C PHE A 298 28.32 -20.03 35.59
N LEU A 299 27.39 -19.84 34.67
CA LEU A 299 26.59 -18.61 34.54
C LEU A 299 25.77 -18.36 35.82
N GLN A 300 25.12 -19.39 36.36
CA GLN A 300 24.41 -19.29 37.64
C GLN A 300 25.35 -18.93 38.82
N GLY A 301 26.53 -19.53 38.87
CA GLY A 301 27.47 -19.37 39.98
C GLY A 301 28.19 -18.03 39.99
N ARG A 302 28.59 -17.50 38.82
CA ARG A 302 29.39 -16.29 38.70
C ARG A 302 28.62 -15.01 38.35
N ALA A 303 27.67 -15.08 37.42
CA ALA A 303 26.99 -13.87 36.93
C ALA A 303 25.79 -13.49 37.81
N LEU A 304 25.07 -14.47 38.35
CA LEU A 304 23.74 -14.25 38.93
C LEU A 304 23.71 -14.17 40.46
N MET A 305 24.73 -14.69 41.14
CA MET A 305 24.80 -14.69 42.60
C MET A 305 25.13 -13.31 43.20
N LYS A 306 25.75 -12.41 42.43
CA LYS A 306 26.01 -11.02 42.85
C LYS A 306 24.84 -10.07 42.55
N ASP A 307 24.17 -10.27 41.42
CA ASP A 307 23.17 -9.30 40.91
C ASP A 307 21.71 -9.76 41.14
N GLY A 308 21.49 -11.00 41.59
CA GLY A 308 20.18 -11.48 42.05
C GLY A 308 19.17 -11.81 40.95
N HIS A 309 19.57 -11.78 39.68
CA HIS A 309 18.69 -12.08 38.55
C HIS A 309 18.43 -13.60 38.39
N PRO A 310 17.25 -14.01 37.91
CA PRO A 310 17.00 -15.39 37.50
C PRO A 310 17.87 -15.81 36.31
N LEU A 311 18.34 -17.06 36.29
CA LEU A 311 19.13 -17.60 35.17
C LEU A 311 18.41 -17.53 33.84
N GLY A 312 17.09 -17.78 33.83
CA GLY A 312 16.27 -17.73 32.62
C GLY A 312 16.29 -16.35 31.97
N ASP A 313 16.08 -15.28 32.74
CA ASP A 313 16.08 -13.90 32.25
C ASP A 313 17.45 -13.52 31.66
N TYR A 314 18.52 -13.96 32.31
CA TYR A 314 19.88 -13.71 31.84
C TYR A 314 20.22 -14.47 30.56
N MET A 315 19.81 -15.75 30.46
CA MET A 315 19.92 -16.52 29.22
C MET A 315 19.12 -15.88 28.09
N PHE A 316 17.90 -15.42 28.37
CA PHE A 316 17.07 -14.74 27.37
C PHE A 316 17.75 -13.46 26.86
N TRP A 317 18.34 -12.67 27.77
CA TRP A 317 19.08 -11.47 27.41
C TRP A 317 20.33 -11.80 26.56
N LEU A 318 21.15 -12.77 26.99
CA LEU A 318 22.35 -13.20 26.25
C LEU A 318 22.00 -13.70 24.85
N LEU A 319 21.01 -14.59 24.73
CA LEU A 319 20.57 -15.15 23.46
C LEU A 319 19.95 -14.07 22.56
N SER A 320 19.19 -13.13 23.12
CA SER A 320 18.67 -11.99 22.37
C SER A 320 19.79 -11.11 21.81
N SER A 321 20.80 -10.80 22.62
CA SER A 321 21.96 -10.00 22.20
C SER A 321 22.76 -10.72 21.13
N GLN A 322 23.00 -12.02 21.31
CA GLN A 322 23.73 -12.85 20.34
C GLN A 322 22.96 -12.97 19.03
N PHE A 323 21.63 -13.11 19.08
CA PHE A 323 20.78 -13.12 17.88
C PHE A 323 20.88 -11.80 17.13
N THR A 324 20.82 -10.65 17.82
CA THR A 324 21.00 -9.33 17.19
C THR A 324 22.38 -9.21 16.55
N ALA A 325 23.44 -9.63 17.23
CA ALA A 325 24.79 -9.62 16.66
C ALA A 325 24.89 -10.49 15.41
N LEU A 326 24.38 -11.73 15.45
CA LEU A 326 24.34 -12.66 14.32
C LEU A 326 23.53 -12.10 13.13
N ALA A 327 22.39 -11.46 13.39
CA ALA A 327 21.47 -10.99 12.35
C ALA A 327 21.90 -9.67 11.70
N PHE A 328 22.51 -8.74 12.45
CA PHE A 328 22.71 -7.36 12.00
C PHE A 328 24.18 -6.90 12.04
N GLU A 329 25.04 -7.54 12.82
CA GLU A 329 26.42 -7.09 13.02
C GLU A 329 27.43 -8.01 12.32
N GLN A 330 27.15 -9.31 12.31
CA GLN A 330 28.02 -10.31 11.72
C GLN A 330 27.81 -10.41 10.21
N GLY A 331 28.91 -10.45 9.45
CA GLY A 331 28.91 -10.76 8.03
C GLY A 331 29.05 -9.57 7.09
N GLY A 332 28.50 -8.38 7.39
CA GLY A 332 28.60 -7.18 6.53
C GLY A 332 27.40 -6.88 5.60
N PRO A 333 26.74 -7.85 4.94
CA PRO A 333 25.67 -7.60 3.98
C PRO A 333 24.50 -6.75 4.49
N MET A 334 24.03 -6.96 5.73
CA MET A 334 22.93 -6.11 6.25
C MET A 334 23.37 -4.68 6.51
N ARG A 335 24.63 -4.43 6.87
CA ARG A 335 25.14 -3.05 7.01
C ARG A 335 25.28 -2.36 5.66
N GLU A 336 25.59 -3.09 4.60
CA GLU A 336 25.59 -2.54 3.24
C GLU A 336 24.17 -2.15 2.81
N ARG A 337 23.17 -3.03 3.04
CA ARG A 337 21.77 -2.70 2.75
C ARG A 337 21.21 -1.58 3.63
N GLN A 338 21.66 -1.49 4.87
CA GLN A 338 21.34 -0.36 5.73
C GLN A 338 21.85 0.96 5.11
N ARG A 339 23.10 1.00 4.65
CA ARG A 339 23.64 2.21 3.99
C ARG A 339 22.89 2.58 2.71
N GLU A 340 22.44 1.59 1.93
CA GLU A 340 21.60 1.83 0.76
C GLU A 340 20.26 2.47 1.15
N LEU A 341 19.64 2.05 2.26
CA LEU A 341 18.43 2.69 2.77
C LEU A 341 18.71 4.09 3.35
N ASP A 342 19.81 4.26 4.08
CA ASP A 342 20.21 5.54 4.69
C ASP A 342 20.52 6.61 3.61
N ALA A 343 20.91 6.18 2.40
CA ALA A 343 21.15 7.05 1.25
C ALA A 343 19.86 7.43 0.50
N LEU A 344 18.70 6.88 0.86
CA LEU A 344 17.43 7.25 0.22
C LEU A 344 16.97 8.61 0.75
N GLU A 345 16.89 9.58 -0.15
CA GLU A 345 16.27 10.88 0.11
C GLU A 345 14.88 10.90 -0.54
N PHE A 346 13.86 11.17 0.29
CA PHE A 346 12.48 11.36 -0.17
C PHE A 346 12.26 12.83 -0.47
N ASP A 347 12.94 13.33 -1.51
CA ASP A 347 12.84 14.72 -1.93
C ASP A 347 11.49 14.98 -2.61
N GLY A 348 10.63 15.77 -1.97
CA GLY A 348 9.36 16.23 -2.53
C GLY A 348 8.17 16.22 -1.57
N GLU A 349 6.97 16.46 -2.11
CA GLU A 349 5.73 16.34 -1.36
C GLU A 349 5.52 14.90 -0.84
N PRO A 350 4.85 14.71 0.31
CA PRO A 350 4.61 13.39 0.88
C PRO A 350 4.02 12.42 -0.16
N VAL A 351 4.64 11.25 -0.29
CA VAL A 351 4.15 10.17 -1.17
C VAL A 351 2.77 9.67 -0.72
N ALA A 352 2.40 9.90 0.55
CA ALA A 352 1.05 9.71 1.05
C ALA A 352 0.66 10.84 2.02
N PRO A 353 -0.53 11.44 1.90
CA PRO A 353 -1.05 12.42 2.86
C PRO A 353 -1.62 11.78 4.15
N THR A 354 -1.40 10.48 4.38
CA THR A 354 -2.03 9.72 5.47
C THR A 354 -1.10 9.48 6.66
N GLU A 355 -1.70 9.27 7.82
CA GLU A 355 -1.00 8.90 9.06
C GLU A 355 -0.09 7.67 8.88
N PRO A 356 1.03 7.58 9.62
CA PRO A 356 1.91 6.41 9.60
C PRO A 356 1.12 5.13 9.86
N SER A 357 1.44 4.07 9.12
CA SER A 357 0.74 2.79 9.30
C SER A 357 0.82 2.30 10.74
N THR A 358 -0.20 1.54 11.17
CA THR A 358 -0.21 0.88 12.48
C THR A 358 1.02 0.00 12.71
N VAL A 359 1.62 -0.53 11.64
CA VAL A 359 2.88 -1.29 11.69
C VAL A 359 4.02 -0.39 12.16
N VAL A 360 4.18 0.80 11.58
CA VAL A 360 5.21 1.77 12.00
C VAL A 360 4.96 2.23 13.43
N ALA A 361 3.71 2.52 13.78
CA ALA A 361 3.34 2.88 15.15
C ALA A 361 3.71 1.76 16.15
N ASN A 362 3.45 0.49 15.81
CA ASN A 362 3.80 -0.65 16.65
C ASN A 362 5.32 -0.87 16.75
N MET A 363 6.07 -0.69 15.66
CA MET A 363 7.54 -0.77 15.66
C MET A 363 8.15 0.33 16.55
N LEU A 364 7.71 1.58 16.39
CA LEU A 364 8.14 2.70 17.21
C LEU A 364 7.76 2.49 18.68
N HIS A 365 6.53 2.04 18.94
CA HIS A 365 6.08 1.72 20.29
C HIS A 365 6.95 0.63 20.93
N SER A 366 7.25 -0.44 20.20
CA SER A 366 8.09 -1.56 20.69
C SER A 366 9.56 -1.16 20.88
N ALA A 367 10.05 -0.17 20.13
CA ALA A 367 11.41 0.35 20.28
C ALA A 367 11.52 1.33 21.46
N LEU A 368 10.49 2.15 21.69
CA LEU A 368 10.46 3.18 22.73
C LEU A 368 10.03 2.65 24.09
N MET A 369 9.07 1.72 24.12
CA MET A 369 8.66 1.03 25.32
C MET A 369 9.54 -0.22 25.46
N SER A 370 10.41 -0.23 26.47
CA SER A 370 11.26 -1.37 26.78
C SER A 370 10.45 -2.67 26.80
N ARG A 371 11.02 -3.72 26.18
CA ARG A 371 10.52 -5.11 26.13
C ARG A 371 9.66 -5.44 27.34
N ASP A 372 8.48 -6.00 27.07
CA ASP A 372 7.55 -6.58 28.04
C ASP A 372 8.21 -7.81 28.71
N VAL A 373 9.30 -7.60 29.46
CA VAL A 373 9.71 -8.48 30.53
C VAL A 373 8.63 -8.29 31.57
N GLY A 374 7.64 -9.19 31.57
CA GLY A 374 6.59 -9.22 32.59
C GLY A 374 7.18 -9.07 34.00
N PRO A 375 6.34 -8.75 35.02
CA PRO A 375 6.82 -8.38 36.35
C PRO A 375 7.89 -9.36 36.85
N LEU A 376 9.10 -8.85 37.12
CA LEU A 376 10.24 -9.64 37.59
C LEU A 376 9.78 -10.49 38.78
N GLY A 377 9.66 -11.81 38.55
CA GLY A 377 9.28 -12.74 39.59
C GLY A 377 10.34 -12.75 40.69
N PRO A 378 9.96 -12.90 41.98
CA PRO A 378 10.94 -13.04 43.04
C PRO A 378 11.84 -14.26 42.75
N HIS A 379 13.15 -14.10 42.96
CA HIS A 379 14.12 -15.17 42.71
C HIS A 379 13.64 -16.52 43.31
N PRO A 380 13.61 -17.63 42.55
CA PRO A 380 13.00 -18.91 42.97
C PRO A 380 13.57 -19.49 44.28
N ARG A 381 14.76 -19.03 44.68
CA ARG A 381 15.46 -19.45 45.90
C ARG A 381 15.34 -18.47 47.07
N ARG A 382 14.52 -17.41 47.01
CA ARG A 382 14.36 -16.39 48.08
C ARG A 382 13.76 -16.93 49.39
N GLY A 383 13.51 -18.24 49.51
CA GLY A 383 12.98 -18.89 50.73
C GLY A 383 13.50 -20.29 51.06
N ARG A 384 14.47 -20.88 50.33
CA ARG A 384 15.00 -22.23 50.66
C ARG A 384 16.30 -22.12 51.46
N LYS A 385 16.30 -22.59 52.71
CA LYS A 385 17.52 -22.79 53.51
C LYS A 385 18.47 -23.72 52.72
N ARG A 386 19.69 -23.26 52.47
CA ARG A 386 20.71 -23.98 51.69
C ARG A 386 21.20 -25.21 52.46
N GLN A 387 21.11 -26.40 51.86
CA GLN A 387 22.09 -27.47 52.06
C GLN A 387 23.10 -27.36 50.92
N ILE A 388 24.28 -26.82 51.21
CA ILE A 388 25.40 -26.81 50.26
C ILE A 388 26.05 -28.19 50.39
N TRP A 389 25.93 -29.02 49.35
CA TRP A 389 26.79 -30.19 49.22
C TRP A 389 28.14 -29.71 48.68
N PRO A 390 29.27 -30.02 49.35
CA PRO A 390 30.58 -29.66 48.83
C PRO A 390 30.83 -30.44 47.55
N PHE A 391 31.11 -29.73 46.46
CA PHE A 391 31.64 -30.34 45.24
C PHE A 391 33.01 -30.96 45.57
N PRO A 392 33.30 -32.20 45.13
CA PRO A 392 34.61 -32.78 45.32
C PRO A 392 35.61 -32.01 44.45
N THR A 393 36.43 -31.18 45.09
CA THR A 393 37.64 -30.65 44.46
C THR A 393 38.61 -31.81 44.29
N CYS A 394 38.97 -32.14 43.04
CA CYS A 394 40.07 -33.06 42.75
C CYS A 394 41.33 -32.56 43.48
N ALA A 395 41.80 -33.31 44.46
CA ALA A 395 43.09 -33.07 45.08
C ALA A 395 44.17 -33.47 44.07
N THR A 396 44.98 -32.49 43.68
CA THR A 396 46.28 -32.72 43.06
C THR A 396 47.17 -33.48 44.04
N GLY A 397 47.61 -34.67 43.64
CA GLY A 397 48.72 -35.42 44.22
C GLY A 397 49.63 -35.86 43.08
#